data_AF-W4ULU7-F1
#
_entry.id   AF-W4ULU7-F1
#
_cell.length_a   1.000
_cell.length_b   1.000
_cell.length_c   1.000
_cell.angle_alpha   90.00
_cell.angle_beta   90.00
_cell.angle_gamma   90.00
#
_symmetry.space_group_name_H-M   'P 1'
#
loop_
_entity.id
_entity.type
_entity.pdbx_description
1 polymer ?
#
loop_
_entity_poly.entity_id
_entity_poly.type
_entity_poly.pdbx_seq_one_letter_code
_entity_poly.pdbx_strand_id
1 'polypeptide(L)'
;MNTNDTILFNVNDRLGKVVDYSHISGENQDMLCGNYLREQAELALGGTYIPEETIYCLQIDKDIDMDTPSVIHEVMYNGELEELPSISLRSLVFAHEISARGLPIHMFDTVALLERINDSADTAKVLEAYIHYHSEKMDNTQERTVTAIQSGNGVLLFDDTGRGIQCMERYLQYLADNYFSPALRGVDSLEIYYFSTANNIIVEDSRQCAAMFTPEMPHCFIPSEAVYYPKDLMKDHSPSVRCSMKPDKSDYDNFLSRFNLDRSELMTDIARLDEIYKNGIDISKPGYGFIHENSFEKILDKLTHSYLKKSEHSPLSEALQKTAKDVAGRILQTEYNVRGYEPSNPEKKEAKKEARKKSGSIKL
;
A
#
# COMPACT_ATOMS: atom_id res chain seq x y z
N MET A 1 20.38 -15.94 -28.75
CA MET A 1 19.85 -15.06 -27.69
C MET A 1 18.51 -15.64 -27.28
N ASN A 2 18.12 -15.54 -26.01
CA ASN A 2 16.81 -16.05 -25.59
C ASN A 2 15.73 -15.08 -26.10
N THR A 3 14.95 -15.53 -27.10
CA THR A 3 13.89 -14.74 -27.73
C THR A 3 12.70 -14.57 -26.80
N ASN A 4 12.51 -15.49 -25.86
CA ASN A 4 11.32 -15.56 -25.02
C ASN A 4 11.53 -14.81 -23.70
N ASP A 5 10.45 -14.26 -23.16
CA ASP A 5 10.39 -13.73 -21.80
C ASP A 5 9.57 -14.67 -20.90
N THR A 6 9.84 -14.63 -19.60
CA THR A 6 9.22 -15.51 -18.60
C THR A 6 8.26 -14.71 -17.76
N ILE A 7 7.02 -15.15 -17.61
CA ILE A 7 6.07 -14.62 -16.63
C ILE A 7 5.92 -15.67 -15.54
N LEU A 8 6.27 -15.31 -14.31
CA LEU A 8 5.88 -16.07 -13.13
C LEU A 8 4.69 -15.36 -12.50
N PHE A 9 3.61 -16.10 -12.23
CA PHE A 9 2.42 -15.54 -11.59
C PHE A 9 1.86 -16.51 -10.56
N ASN A 10 1.40 -15.99 -9.43
CA ASN A 10 0.86 -16.77 -8.34
C ASN A 10 -0.66 -16.65 -8.29
N VAL A 11 -1.35 -17.79 -8.23
CA VAL A 11 -2.81 -17.90 -8.22
C VAL A 11 -3.25 -18.38 -6.85
N ASN A 12 -4.28 -17.75 -6.28
CA ASN A 12 -4.97 -18.29 -5.11
C ASN A 12 -6.02 -19.29 -5.58
N ASP A 13 -5.79 -20.57 -5.30
CA ASP A 13 -6.50 -21.70 -5.91
C ASP A 13 -7.97 -21.76 -5.49
N ARG A 14 -8.30 -21.26 -4.29
CA ARG A 14 -9.69 -21.14 -3.80
C ARG A 14 -10.46 -19.98 -4.43
N LEU A 15 -9.78 -18.92 -4.84
CA LEU A 15 -10.40 -17.73 -5.44
C LEU A 15 -10.39 -17.73 -6.97
N GLY A 16 -9.55 -18.56 -7.60
CA GLY A 16 -9.34 -18.54 -9.06
C GLY A 16 -8.75 -17.22 -9.54
N LYS A 17 -7.98 -16.52 -8.68
CA LYS A 17 -7.46 -15.18 -8.94
C LYS A 17 -5.94 -15.14 -8.86
N VAL A 18 -5.33 -14.44 -9.80
CA VAL A 18 -3.94 -13.99 -9.71
C VAL A 18 -3.83 -13.02 -8.53
N VAL A 19 -2.87 -13.26 -7.64
CA VAL A 19 -2.60 -12.42 -6.45
C VAL A 19 -1.26 -11.72 -6.52
N ASP A 20 -0.41 -12.08 -7.49
CA ASP A 20 0.99 -11.68 -7.61
C ASP A 20 1.51 -12.04 -9.00
N TYR A 21 2.32 -11.20 -9.65
CA TYR A 21 3.13 -11.65 -10.81
C TYR A 21 4.42 -10.84 -11.02
N SER A 22 5.36 -11.46 -11.76
CA SER A 22 6.58 -10.81 -12.27
C SER A 22 6.82 -11.16 -13.74
N HIS A 23 7.05 -10.14 -14.57
CA HIS A 23 7.47 -10.26 -15.97
C HIS A 23 9.00 -10.16 -16.04
N ILE A 24 9.67 -11.24 -16.44
CA ILE A 24 11.11 -11.43 -16.33
C ILE A 24 11.74 -11.54 -17.72
N SER A 25 12.42 -10.46 -18.12
CA SER A 25 13.01 -10.29 -19.45
C SER A 25 14.52 -10.07 -19.44
N GLY A 26 15.16 -10.27 -20.59
CA GLY A 26 16.57 -9.92 -20.82
C GLY A 26 17.59 -10.98 -20.40
N GLU A 27 18.66 -10.58 -19.71
CA GLU A 27 19.73 -11.46 -19.24
C GLU A 27 19.53 -11.89 -17.78
N ASN A 28 20.02 -13.07 -17.41
CA ASN A 28 19.90 -13.66 -16.06
C ASN A 28 18.45 -13.99 -15.65
N GLN A 29 17.54 -14.26 -16.61
CA GLN A 29 16.13 -14.59 -16.36
C GLN A 29 15.94 -15.67 -15.27
N ASP A 30 16.69 -16.78 -15.35
CA ASP A 30 16.65 -17.88 -14.37
C ASP A 30 17.03 -17.46 -12.93
N MET A 31 17.94 -16.49 -12.78
CA MET A 31 18.31 -15.91 -11.47
C MET A 31 17.20 -15.00 -10.93
N LEU A 32 16.56 -14.22 -11.79
CA LEU A 32 15.41 -13.38 -11.44
C LEU A 32 14.18 -14.23 -11.09
N CYS A 33 13.97 -15.34 -11.80
CA CYS A 33 12.94 -16.33 -11.50
C CYS A 33 13.19 -17.01 -10.14
N GLY A 34 14.44 -17.40 -9.85
CA GLY A 34 14.81 -17.95 -8.55
C GLY A 34 14.64 -16.95 -7.39
N ASN A 35 14.86 -15.66 -7.63
CA ASN A 35 14.56 -14.60 -6.67
C ASN A 35 13.05 -14.45 -6.43
N TYR A 36 12.22 -14.42 -7.47
CA TYR A 36 10.75 -14.39 -7.33
C TYR A 36 10.23 -15.58 -6.50
N LEU A 37 10.72 -16.79 -6.79
CA LEU A 37 10.36 -17.99 -6.03
C LEU A 37 10.80 -17.90 -4.55
N ARG A 38 11.96 -17.28 -4.26
CA ARG A 38 12.37 -16.99 -2.86
C ARG A 38 11.43 -15.97 -2.21
N GLU A 39 11.10 -14.88 -2.89
CA GLU A 39 10.24 -13.81 -2.37
C GLU A 39 8.83 -14.32 -2.05
N GLN A 40 8.23 -15.18 -2.89
CA GLN A 40 6.95 -15.83 -2.58
C GLN A 40 7.04 -16.75 -1.34
N ALA A 41 8.13 -17.53 -1.20
CA ALA A 41 8.32 -18.40 -0.05
C ALA A 41 8.55 -17.62 1.27
N GLU A 42 9.36 -16.58 1.22
CA GLU A 42 9.65 -15.70 2.37
C GLU A 42 8.42 -14.89 2.79
N LEU A 43 7.64 -14.38 1.83
CA LEU A 43 6.34 -13.75 2.08
C LEU A 43 5.40 -14.71 2.81
N ALA A 44 5.24 -15.93 2.31
CA ALA A 44 4.30 -16.90 2.88
C ALA A 44 4.67 -17.31 4.32
N LEU A 45 5.96 -17.43 4.63
CA LEU A 45 6.48 -17.68 5.99
C LEU A 45 6.17 -16.57 7.00
N GLY A 46 5.76 -15.38 6.56
CA GLY A 46 5.27 -14.31 7.45
C GLY A 46 3.90 -14.59 8.09
N GLY A 47 3.14 -15.59 7.61
CA GLY A 47 1.81 -15.93 8.09
C GLY A 47 1.75 -16.97 9.21
N THR A 48 0.57 -17.19 9.78
CA THR A 48 0.32 -18.28 10.75
C THR A 48 0.16 -19.64 10.08
N TYR A 49 -0.09 -19.64 8.76
CA TYR A 49 -0.19 -20.80 7.86
C TYR A 49 0.18 -20.41 6.42
N ILE A 50 0.63 -21.38 5.63
CA ILE A 50 0.83 -21.23 4.18
C ILE A 50 -0.52 -21.46 3.46
N PRO A 51 -1.01 -20.51 2.65
CA PRO A 51 -2.27 -20.66 1.94
C PRO A 51 -2.23 -21.75 0.86
N GLU A 52 -3.38 -21.97 0.22
CA GLU A 52 -3.55 -22.81 -0.97
C GLU A 52 -3.38 -21.90 -2.20
N GLU A 53 -2.11 -21.74 -2.61
CA GLU A 53 -1.68 -20.95 -3.77
C GLU A 53 -0.72 -21.76 -4.64
N THR A 54 -0.77 -21.53 -5.96
CA THR A 54 0.06 -22.20 -6.97
C THR A 54 0.71 -21.18 -7.90
N ILE A 55 2.04 -21.28 -8.04
CA ILE A 55 2.86 -20.42 -8.90
C ILE A 55 3.04 -21.09 -10.26
N TYR A 56 2.63 -20.42 -11.32
CA TYR A 56 2.72 -20.89 -12.70
C TYR A 56 3.85 -20.17 -13.46
N CYS A 57 4.47 -20.89 -14.39
CA CYS A 57 5.51 -20.38 -15.28
C CYS A 57 5.04 -20.39 -16.73
N LEU A 58 4.91 -19.21 -17.33
CA LEU A 58 4.55 -19.01 -18.73
C LEU A 58 5.78 -18.49 -19.50
N GLN A 59 6.03 -19.07 -20.68
CA GLN A 59 7.03 -18.57 -21.63
C GLN A 59 6.31 -17.84 -22.77
N ILE A 60 6.60 -16.56 -22.96
CA ILE A 60 6.03 -15.72 -24.01
C ILE A 60 7.08 -15.36 -25.07
N ASP A 61 6.65 -15.13 -26.31
CA ASP A 61 7.52 -14.54 -27.33
C ASP A 61 7.55 -13.00 -27.15
N LYS A 62 8.70 -12.38 -27.45
CA LYS A 62 8.91 -10.93 -27.30
C LYS A 62 8.12 -10.09 -28.32
N ASP A 63 7.68 -10.70 -29.41
CA ASP A 63 6.90 -10.05 -30.47
C ASP A 63 5.36 -10.07 -30.19
N ILE A 64 4.92 -10.46 -28.99
CA ILE A 64 3.50 -10.45 -28.59
C ILE A 64 3.05 -9.02 -28.22
N ASP A 65 2.10 -8.47 -29.00
CA ASP A 65 1.52 -7.13 -28.83
C ASP A 65 0.36 -7.13 -27.79
N MET A 66 0.66 -7.61 -26.57
CA MET A 66 -0.28 -7.64 -25.43
C MET A 66 0.44 -7.31 -24.13
N ASP A 67 -0.25 -6.63 -23.21
CA ASP A 67 0.24 -6.38 -21.86
C ASP A 67 0.19 -7.65 -20.99
N THR A 68 1.10 -7.74 -20.01
CA THR A 68 1.21 -8.92 -19.12
C THR A 68 -0.12 -9.30 -18.43
N PRO A 69 -0.90 -8.36 -17.87
CA PRO A 69 -2.22 -8.66 -17.30
C PRO A 69 -3.19 -9.29 -18.31
N SER A 70 -3.28 -8.76 -19.53
CA SER A 70 -4.09 -9.33 -20.61
C SER A 70 -3.64 -10.75 -20.99
N VAL A 71 -2.33 -11.02 -21.06
CA VAL A 71 -1.80 -12.37 -21.35
C VAL A 71 -2.12 -13.37 -20.23
N ILE A 72 -1.90 -12.99 -18.97
CA ILE A 72 -2.23 -13.86 -17.83
C ILE A 72 -3.74 -14.11 -17.76
N HIS A 73 -4.56 -13.09 -18.02
CA HIS A 73 -6.02 -13.24 -18.11
C HIS A 73 -6.43 -14.23 -19.22
N GLU A 74 -5.80 -14.19 -20.39
CA GLU A 74 -6.11 -15.13 -21.48
C GLU A 74 -5.85 -16.58 -21.05
N VAL A 75 -4.66 -16.86 -20.51
CA VAL A 75 -4.29 -18.19 -19.99
C VAL A 75 -5.24 -18.69 -18.89
N MET A 76 -5.59 -17.81 -17.94
CA MET A 76 -6.46 -18.13 -16.79
C MET A 76 -7.88 -18.56 -17.21
N TYR A 77 -8.40 -18.08 -18.35
CA TYR A 77 -9.79 -18.30 -18.75
C TYR A 77 -9.98 -19.13 -20.03
N ASN A 78 -8.95 -19.28 -20.87
CA ASN A 78 -9.02 -20.15 -22.06
C ASN A 78 -8.75 -21.64 -21.75
N GLY A 79 -8.27 -21.96 -20.53
CA GLY A 79 -8.07 -23.34 -20.06
C GLY A 79 -6.64 -23.89 -20.21
N GLU A 80 -5.69 -23.07 -20.67
CA GLU A 80 -4.28 -23.47 -20.86
C GLU A 80 -3.50 -23.57 -19.52
N LEU A 81 -4.07 -23.06 -18.43
CA LEU A 81 -3.46 -23.05 -17.09
C LEU A 81 -3.04 -24.44 -16.58
N GLU A 82 -3.82 -25.48 -16.89
CA GLU A 82 -3.50 -26.87 -16.48
C GLU A 82 -2.30 -27.48 -17.25
N GLU A 83 -1.89 -26.90 -18.38
CA GLU A 83 -0.74 -27.35 -19.17
C GLU A 83 0.58 -26.65 -18.78
N LEU A 84 0.52 -25.59 -17.96
CA LEU A 84 1.70 -24.82 -17.57
C LEU A 84 2.53 -25.49 -16.45
N PRO A 85 3.87 -25.40 -16.50
CA PRO A 85 4.72 -25.78 -15.38
C PRO A 85 4.37 -24.99 -14.10
N SER A 86 3.93 -25.72 -13.07
CA SER A 86 3.39 -25.17 -11.83
C SER A 86 4.15 -25.64 -10.59
N ILE A 87 4.29 -24.79 -9.57
CA ILE A 87 4.83 -25.13 -8.25
C ILE A 87 3.83 -24.69 -7.18
N SER A 88 3.30 -25.63 -6.38
CA SER A 88 2.50 -25.28 -5.21
C SER A 88 3.37 -24.53 -4.19
N LEU A 89 2.84 -23.41 -3.66
CA LEU A 89 3.54 -22.57 -2.69
C LEU A 89 4.00 -23.36 -1.46
N ARG A 90 3.22 -24.36 -1.02
CA ARG A 90 3.57 -25.19 0.14
C ARG A 90 4.80 -26.06 -0.09
N SER A 91 4.94 -26.64 -1.29
CA SER A 91 6.13 -27.40 -1.68
C SER A 91 7.36 -26.49 -1.79
N LEU A 92 7.16 -25.25 -2.29
CA LEU A 92 8.21 -24.25 -2.41
C LEU A 92 8.71 -23.76 -1.05
N VAL A 93 7.79 -23.47 -0.11
CA VAL A 93 8.14 -23.06 1.25
C VAL A 93 8.80 -24.21 2.02
N PHE A 94 8.30 -25.45 1.90
CA PHE A 94 8.95 -26.62 2.49
C PHE A 94 10.40 -26.77 1.99
N ALA A 95 10.63 -26.62 0.68
CA ALA A 95 11.96 -26.63 0.08
C ALA A 95 12.84 -25.47 0.57
N HIS A 96 12.26 -24.32 0.89
CA HIS A 96 12.96 -23.20 1.54
C HIS A 96 13.40 -23.59 2.96
N GLU A 97 12.48 -24.06 3.80
CA GLU A 97 12.73 -24.34 5.23
C GLU A 97 13.76 -25.46 5.46
N ILE A 98 13.74 -26.53 4.66
CA ILE A 98 14.73 -27.62 4.79
C ILE A 98 16.11 -27.25 4.21
N SER A 99 16.22 -26.13 3.51
CA SER A 99 17.47 -25.67 2.90
C SER A 99 18.20 -24.70 3.82
N ALA A 100 19.43 -25.05 4.23
CA ALA A 100 20.21 -24.32 5.25
C ALA A 100 20.64 -22.87 4.88
N ARG A 101 20.16 -22.33 3.74
CA ARG A 101 20.31 -20.93 3.30
C ARG A 101 19.06 -20.40 2.58
N GLY A 102 17.89 -21.01 2.82
CA GLY A 102 16.71 -20.83 1.98
C GLY A 102 16.90 -21.44 0.58
N LEU A 103 16.01 -21.07 -0.35
CA LEU A 103 16.03 -21.59 -1.72
C LEU A 103 17.31 -21.18 -2.50
N PRO A 104 17.74 -22.01 -3.49
CA PRO A 104 18.78 -21.64 -4.45
C PRO A 104 18.52 -20.32 -5.17
N ILE A 105 19.60 -19.68 -5.68
CA ILE A 105 19.50 -18.39 -6.39
C ILE A 105 18.91 -18.58 -7.80
N HIS A 106 19.11 -19.74 -8.39
CA HIS A 106 18.64 -20.10 -9.72
C HIS A 106 17.31 -20.86 -9.65
N MET A 107 16.39 -20.56 -10.57
CA MET A 107 15.13 -21.31 -10.72
C MET A 107 15.41 -22.78 -11.05
N PHE A 108 16.38 -23.05 -11.94
CA PHE A 108 16.77 -24.41 -12.32
C PHE A 108 17.22 -25.23 -11.10
N ASP A 109 18.08 -24.68 -10.24
CA ASP A 109 18.52 -25.35 -9.00
C ASP A 109 17.37 -25.56 -8.00
N THR A 110 16.36 -24.67 -8.03
CA THR A 110 15.15 -24.74 -7.18
C THR A 110 14.19 -25.83 -7.66
N VAL A 111 13.97 -25.96 -8.97
CA VAL A 111 13.21 -27.08 -9.56
C VAL A 111 13.92 -28.40 -9.29
N ALA A 112 15.23 -28.48 -9.53
CA ALA A 112 16.04 -29.66 -9.23
C ALA A 112 16.11 -30.00 -7.73
N LEU A 113 15.80 -29.07 -6.83
CA LEU A 113 15.61 -29.34 -5.40
C LEU A 113 14.24 -29.96 -5.12
N LEU A 114 13.17 -29.43 -5.72
CA LEU A 114 11.81 -29.94 -5.60
C LEU A 114 11.68 -31.37 -6.17
N GLU A 115 12.32 -31.65 -7.31
CA GLU A 115 12.42 -33.00 -7.89
C GLU A 115 13.05 -33.99 -6.89
N ARG A 116 14.23 -33.66 -6.32
CA ARG A 116 14.90 -34.50 -5.32
C ARG A 116 14.08 -34.73 -4.04
N ILE A 117 13.25 -33.76 -3.64
CA ILE A 117 12.35 -33.89 -2.48
C ILE A 117 11.27 -34.94 -2.76
N ASN A 118 10.72 -34.96 -3.99
CA ASN A 118 9.67 -35.87 -4.41
C ASN A 118 10.19 -37.29 -4.72
N ASP A 119 11.36 -37.41 -5.37
CA ASP A 119 12.00 -38.70 -5.70
C ASP A 119 12.37 -39.52 -4.45
N SER A 120 12.69 -38.83 -3.35
CA SER A 120 13.06 -39.46 -2.08
C SER A 120 11.82 -39.77 -1.24
N ALA A 121 11.46 -41.05 -1.18
CA ALA A 121 10.25 -41.53 -0.50
C ALA A 121 10.18 -41.24 1.01
N ASP A 122 11.24 -40.76 1.66
CA ASP A 122 11.21 -40.31 3.06
C ASP A 122 11.02 -38.79 3.17
N THR A 123 11.55 -37.99 2.24
CA THR A 123 11.25 -36.55 2.18
C THR A 123 9.86 -36.26 1.64
N ALA A 124 9.37 -37.05 0.68
CA ALA A 124 8.01 -36.96 0.16
C ALA A 124 6.95 -37.11 1.27
N LYS A 125 7.09 -38.08 2.18
CA LYS A 125 6.20 -38.25 3.34
C LYS A 125 6.23 -37.06 4.31
N VAL A 126 7.39 -36.41 4.46
CA VAL A 126 7.51 -35.21 5.30
C VAL A 126 6.85 -34.01 4.63
N LEU A 127 6.97 -33.88 3.30
CA LEU A 127 6.23 -32.89 2.51
C LEU A 127 4.71 -33.14 2.56
N GLU A 128 4.24 -34.38 2.45
CA GLU A 128 2.82 -34.75 2.62
C GLU A 128 2.30 -34.31 4.00
N ALA A 129 3.04 -34.61 5.07
CA ALA A 129 2.70 -34.18 6.43
C ALA A 129 2.72 -32.66 6.61
N TYR A 130 3.65 -31.95 5.96
CA TYR A 130 3.74 -30.49 5.96
C TYR A 130 2.54 -29.84 5.24
N ILE A 131 2.19 -30.33 4.05
CA ILE A 131 1.02 -29.89 3.28
C ILE A 131 -0.25 -30.15 4.10
N HIS A 132 -0.38 -31.32 4.72
CA HIS A 132 -1.54 -31.67 5.55
C HIS A 132 -1.67 -30.75 6.77
N TYR A 133 -0.58 -30.50 7.51
CA TYR A 133 -0.55 -29.54 8.61
C TYR A 133 -1.03 -28.14 8.18
N HIS A 134 -0.62 -27.67 7.00
CA HIS A 134 -1.07 -26.38 6.46
C HIS A 134 -2.50 -26.39 5.87
N SER A 135 -3.07 -27.54 5.54
CA SER A 135 -4.52 -27.67 5.31
C SER A 135 -5.32 -27.65 6.62
N GLU A 136 -4.94 -28.43 7.64
CA GLU A 136 -5.62 -28.43 8.95
C GLU A 136 -5.58 -27.04 9.60
N LYS A 137 -4.37 -26.49 9.78
CA LYS A 137 -4.00 -25.24 9.11
C LYS A 137 -5.09 -24.22 8.81
N MET A 138 -5.40 -24.16 7.51
CA MET A 138 -6.31 -23.26 6.84
C MET A 138 -7.78 -23.51 7.21
N ASP A 139 -8.19 -24.77 7.33
CA ASP A 139 -9.60 -25.14 7.50
C ASP A 139 -10.08 -25.10 8.97
N ASN A 140 -9.17 -25.00 9.94
CA ASN A 140 -9.51 -24.69 11.35
C ASN A 140 -9.96 -23.22 11.50
N THR A 141 -11.22 -22.93 11.15
CA THR A 141 -11.78 -21.58 11.27
C THR A 141 -12.03 -21.13 12.71
N GLN A 142 -12.01 -22.04 13.70
CA GLN A 142 -12.26 -21.67 15.10
C GLN A 142 -11.10 -20.86 15.73
N GLU A 143 -9.90 -20.99 15.18
CA GLU A 143 -8.69 -20.29 15.66
C GLU A 143 -8.15 -19.26 14.64
N ARG A 144 -8.81 -19.08 13.48
CA ARG A 144 -8.48 -18.03 12.49
C ARG A 144 -8.48 -16.66 13.15
N THR A 145 -7.36 -15.96 13.08
CA THR A 145 -7.23 -14.56 13.51
C THR A 145 -7.45 -13.65 12.31
N VAL A 146 -8.27 -12.62 12.48
CA VAL A 146 -8.56 -11.62 11.45
C VAL A 146 -8.10 -10.25 11.96
N THR A 147 -7.42 -9.51 11.10
CA THR A 147 -7.12 -8.09 11.33
C THR A 147 -8.23 -7.27 10.68
N ALA A 148 -8.88 -6.40 11.46
CA ALA A 148 -9.86 -5.45 10.95
C ALA A 148 -9.35 -4.01 11.12
N ILE A 149 -9.39 -3.23 10.04
CA ILE A 149 -9.07 -1.79 10.05
C ILE A 149 -10.35 -1.01 9.82
N GLN A 150 -10.80 -0.31 10.87
CA GLN A 150 -11.93 0.60 10.84
C GLN A 150 -11.47 2.02 10.52
N SER A 151 -12.17 2.70 9.61
CA SER A 151 -11.84 4.04 9.13
C SER A 151 -13.09 4.93 8.98
N GLY A 152 -12.96 6.05 8.28
CA GLY A 152 -14.11 6.86 7.84
C GLY A 152 -15.12 6.07 7.00
N ASN A 153 -14.63 5.16 6.15
CA ASN A 153 -15.41 4.51 5.08
C ASN A 153 -16.18 3.27 5.55
N GLY A 154 -15.73 2.61 6.62
CA GLY A 154 -16.25 1.32 7.08
C GLY A 154 -15.12 0.52 7.73
N VAL A 155 -15.17 -0.81 7.57
CA VAL A 155 -14.17 -1.76 8.08
C VAL A 155 -13.63 -2.59 6.90
N LEU A 156 -12.31 -2.69 6.76
CA LEU A 156 -11.67 -3.68 5.88
C LEU A 156 -11.13 -4.86 6.72
N LEU A 157 -11.08 -6.03 6.11
CA LEU A 157 -10.64 -7.28 6.71
C LEU A 157 -9.40 -7.80 5.99
N PHE A 158 -8.45 -8.35 6.75
CA PHE A 158 -7.21 -8.98 6.28
C PHE A 158 -6.99 -10.26 7.08
N ASP A 159 -6.66 -11.36 6.41
CA ASP A 159 -6.40 -12.65 7.08
C ASP A 159 -4.97 -12.73 7.64
N ASP A 160 -4.69 -13.83 8.35
CA ASP A 160 -3.42 -14.08 9.03
C ASP A 160 -2.39 -14.87 8.19
N THR A 161 -2.52 -14.86 6.85
CA THR A 161 -1.42 -15.25 5.95
C THR A 161 -0.39 -14.13 5.81
N GLY A 162 0.82 -14.46 5.34
CA GLY A 162 1.84 -13.46 5.04
C GLY A 162 1.39 -12.46 3.96
N ARG A 163 0.61 -12.91 2.97
CA ARG A 163 0.00 -12.03 1.96
C ARG A 163 -1.09 -11.14 2.56
N GLY A 164 -1.92 -11.64 3.47
CA GLY A 164 -2.90 -10.83 4.21
C GLY A 164 -2.26 -9.73 5.05
N ILE A 165 -1.14 -10.05 5.73
CA ILE A 165 -0.33 -9.09 6.48
C ILE A 165 0.30 -8.05 5.54
N GLN A 166 0.89 -8.47 4.42
CA GLN A 166 1.43 -7.56 3.40
C GLN A 166 0.34 -6.63 2.83
N CYS A 167 -0.88 -7.14 2.57
CA CYS A 167 -2.02 -6.34 2.12
C CYS A 167 -2.42 -5.29 3.18
N MET A 168 -2.44 -5.65 4.47
CA MET A 168 -2.66 -4.71 5.57
C MET A 168 -1.60 -3.60 5.58
N GLU A 169 -0.32 -3.93 5.44
CA GLU A 169 0.79 -2.97 5.37
C GLU A 169 0.69 -2.04 4.14
N ARG A 170 0.37 -2.60 2.97
CA ARG A 170 0.15 -1.83 1.73
C ARG A 170 -1.06 -0.89 1.83
N TYR A 171 -2.13 -1.28 2.53
CA TYR A 171 -3.24 -0.36 2.81
C TYR A 171 -2.82 0.78 3.74
N LEU A 172 -2.02 0.50 4.78
CA LEU A 172 -1.49 1.53 5.68
C LEU A 172 -0.55 2.49 4.94
N GLN A 173 0.32 1.99 4.04
CA GLN A 173 1.17 2.83 3.19
C GLN A 173 0.33 3.67 2.20
N TYR A 174 -0.70 3.09 1.57
CA TYR A 174 -1.64 3.84 0.73
C TYR A 174 -2.27 5.03 1.48
N LEU A 175 -2.63 4.84 2.77
CA LEU A 175 -3.14 5.91 3.63
C LEU A 175 -2.07 6.95 4.00
N ALA A 176 -0.79 6.58 4.10
CA ALA A 176 0.32 7.52 4.28
C ALA A 176 0.57 8.35 3.01
N ASP A 177 0.65 7.71 1.85
CA ASP A 177 0.91 8.38 0.57
C ASP A 177 -0.25 9.29 0.12
N ASN A 178 -1.46 9.05 0.64
CA ASN A 178 -2.64 9.88 0.40
C ASN A 178 -3.05 10.71 1.64
N TYR A 179 -2.21 10.83 2.68
CA TYR A 179 -2.63 11.32 4.00
C TYR A 179 -3.33 12.68 4.00
N PHE A 180 -2.89 13.60 3.14
CA PHE A 180 -3.47 14.94 2.98
C PHE A 180 -4.47 15.05 1.81
N SER A 181 -4.59 13.99 1.00
CA SER A 181 -5.41 13.95 -0.22
C SER A 181 -6.91 14.15 0.06
N PRO A 182 -7.65 14.85 -0.81
CA PRO A 182 -9.11 14.92 -0.73
C PRO A 182 -9.80 13.55 -0.84
N ALA A 183 -9.10 12.51 -1.28
CA ALA A 183 -9.57 11.12 -1.30
C ALA A 183 -9.86 10.57 0.12
N LEU A 184 -9.15 11.04 1.15
CA LEU A 184 -9.33 10.60 2.55
C LEU A 184 -10.24 11.54 3.37
N ARG A 185 -11.10 12.33 2.72
CA ARG A 185 -12.06 13.23 3.41
C ARG A 185 -13.06 12.40 4.23
N GLY A 186 -13.11 12.63 5.54
CA GLY A 186 -13.96 11.89 6.50
C GLY A 186 -13.26 10.70 7.17
N VAL A 187 -12.01 10.38 6.78
CA VAL A 187 -11.14 9.46 7.51
C VAL A 187 -10.36 10.25 8.57
N ASP A 188 -11.06 10.71 9.61
CA ASP A 188 -10.47 11.55 10.67
C ASP A 188 -9.90 10.73 11.84
N SER A 189 -10.16 9.41 11.86
CA SER A 189 -9.55 8.43 12.77
C SER A 189 -9.44 7.07 12.09
N LEU A 190 -8.53 6.24 12.62
CA LEU A 190 -8.33 4.85 12.22
C LEU A 190 -8.18 3.97 13.47
N GLU A 191 -8.87 2.83 13.51
CA GLU A 191 -8.82 1.87 14.61
C GLU A 191 -8.49 0.48 14.07
N ILE A 192 -7.50 -0.20 14.66
CA ILE A 192 -7.10 -1.57 14.27
C ILE A 192 -7.47 -2.54 15.38
N TYR A 193 -8.07 -3.66 14.98
CA TYR A 193 -8.52 -4.75 15.84
C TYR A 193 -7.88 -6.06 15.38
N TYR A 194 -7.46 -6.88 16.34
CA TYR A 194 -7.09 -8.27 16.11
C TYR A 194 -8.04 -9.15 16.92
N PHE A 195 -8.72 -10.10 16.27
CA PHE A 195 -9.69 -10.98 16.93
C PHE A 195 -9.76 -12.35 16.23
N SER A 196 -10.01 -13.40 17.01
CA SER A 196 -10.26 -14.74 16.46
C SER A 196 -11.75 -14.94 16.22
N THR A 197 -12.14 -15.58 15.12
CA THR A 197 -13.56 -15.71 14.74
C THR A 197 -13.90 -17.00 13.99
N ALA A 198 -14.84 -17.77 14.54
CA ALA A 198 -15.44 -18.94 13.88
C ALA A 198 -16.54 -18.56 12.86
N ASN A 199 -16.72 -17.28 12.54
CA ASN A 199 -17.65 -16.85 11.48
C ASN A 199 -16.98 -17.00 10.11
N ASN A 200 -17.25 -18.12 9.43
CA ASN A 200 -16.69 -18.42 8.12
C ASN A 200 -16.85 -17.30 7.09
N ILE A 201 -17.92 -16.48 7.13
CA ILE A 201 -18.09 -15.36 6.20
C ILE A 201 -16.97 -14.32 6.39
N ILE A 202 -16.64 -13.97 7.64
CA ILE A 202 -15.56 -13.03 7.96
C ILE A 202 -14.20 -13.62 7.58
N VAL A 203 -14.02 -14.94 7.73
CA VAL A 203 -12.78 -15.65 7.35
C VAL A 203 -12.58 -15.65 5.84
N GLU A 204 -13.57 -16.09 5.04
CA GLU A 204 -13.42 -16.14 3.58
C GLU A 204 -13.37 -14.74 2.94
N ASP A 205 -14.02 -13.73 3.53
CA ASP A 205 -13.87 -12.33 3.07
C ASP A 205 -12.50 -11.74 3.44
N SER A 206 -11.94 -12.09 4.60
CA SER A 206 -10.58 -11.65 4.97
C SER A 206 -9.49 -12.23 4.05
N ARG A 207 -9.71 -13.42 3.49
CA ARG A 207 -8.84 -14.06 2.47
C ARG A 207 -8.87 -13.38 1.12
N GLN A 208 -9.99 -12.73 0.78
CA GLN A 208 -10.13 -11.98 -0.46
C GLN A 208 -9.37 -10.65 -0.46
N CYS A 209 -8.70 -10.28 0.63
CA CYS A 209 -8.06 -8.96 0.77
C CYS A 209 -7.05 -8.63 -0.34
N ALA A 210 -6.31 -9.62 -0.87
CA ALA A 210 -5.40 -9.43 -2.00
C ALA A 210 -6.09 -8.92 -3.28
N ALA A 211 -7.37 -9.25 -3.48
CA ALA A 211 -8.15 -8.74 -4.62
C ALA A 211 -8.51 -7.24 -4.51
N MET A 212 -8.17 -6.57 -3.40
CA MET A 212 -8.25 -5.11 -3.27
C MET A 212 -6.97 -4.39 -3.76
N PHE A 213 -6.00 -5.10 -4.36
CA PHE A 213 -4.69 -4.58 -4.75
C PHE A 213 -4.33 -4.99 -6.18
N THR A 214 -3.35 -4.27 -6.76
CA THR A 214 -2.71 -4.68 -8.02
C THR A 214 -1.85 -5.94 -7.80
N PRO A 215 -1.99 -7.02 -8.61
CA PRO A 215 -1.04 -8.13 -8.57
C PRO A 215 0.38 -7.71 -9.00
N GLU A 216 0.50 -6.60 -9.72
CA GLU A 216 1.75 -5.90 -9.98
C GLU A 216 2.37 -5.35 -8.69
N MET A 217 3.67 -5.62 -8.48
CA MET A 217 4.48 -4.87 -7.52
C MET A 217 4.46 -3.37 -7.86
N PRO A 218 4.28 -2.47 -6.86
CA PRO A 218 4.44 -2.69 -5.42
C PRO A 218 3.13 -3.04 -4.68
N HIS A 219 2.12 -3.64 -5.32
CA HIS A 219 0.80 -3.94 -4.76
C HIS A 219 0.07 -2.68 -4.26
N CYS A 220 -0.34 -1.85 -5.21
CA CYS A 220 -1.11 -0.63 -4.96
C CYS A 220 -2.56 -0.98 -4.59
N PHE A 221 -3.08 -0.40 -3.51
CA PHE A 221 -4.48 -0.53 -3.12
C PHE A 221 -5.43 0.12 -4.14
N ILE A 222 -6.51 -0.56 -4.49
CA ILE A 222 -7.51 -0.15 -5.48
C ILE A 222 -8.85 0.16 -4.78
N PRO A 223 -9.18 1.44 -4.52
CA PRO A 223 -10.36 1.79 -3.70
C PRO A 223 -11.73 1.39 -4.27
N SER A 224 -11.83 1.01 -5.56
CA SER A 224 -13.08 0.52 -6.17
C SER A 224 -13.38 -0.93 -5.84
N GLU A 225 -12.35 -1.76 -5.63
CA GLU A 225 -12.48 -3.19 -5.34
C GLU A 225 -12.60 -3.47 -3.83
N ALA A 226 -12.52 -2.42 -3.01
CA ALA A 226 -12.47 -2.51 -1.56
C ALA A 226 -13.87 -2.72 -0.93
N VAL A 227 -14.11 -3.92 -0.39
CA VAL A 227 -15.37 -4.30 0.25
C VAL A 227 -15.42 -3.81 1.71
N TYR A 228 -15.99 -2.62 1.93
CA TYR A 228 -16.13 -2.03 3.26
C TYR A 228 -17.34 -2.60 4.03
N TYR A 229 -17.07 -3.27 5.15
CA TYR A 229 -18.07 -3.70 6.12
C TYR A 229 -18.61 -2.53 6.98
N PRO A 230 -19.86 -2.61 7.49
CA PRO A 230 -20.39 -1.64 8.45
C PRO A 230 -19.60 -1.61 9.77
N LYS A 231 -19.43 -0.42 10.35
CA LYS A 231 -18.68 -0.19 11.61
C LYS A 231 -19.25 -0.95 12.81
N ASP A 232 -20.55 -1.24 12.78
CA ASP A 232 -21.23 -2.06 13.79
C ASP A 232 -20.68 -3.50 13.90
N LEU A 233 -19.91 -3.97 12.91
CA LEU A 233 -19.14 -5.22 13.00
C LEU A 233 -18.18 -5.22 14.20
N MET A 234 -17.59 -4.07 14.52
CA MET A 234 -16.57 -3.95 15.57
C MET A 234 -17.14 -3.45 16.92
N LYS A 235 -18.46 -3.28 17.04
CA LYS A 235 -19.12 -2.68 18.23
C LYS A 235 -18.83 -3.43 19.55
N ASP A 236 -18.68 -4.75 19.47
CA ASP A 236 -18.47 -5.65 20.62
C ASP A 236 -16.97 -5.91 20.89
N HIS A 237 -16.09 -5.35 20.04
CA HIS A 237 -14.64 -5.51 20.11
C HIS A 237 -13.95 -4.24 20.65
N SER A 238 -12.81 -4.41 21.30
CA SER A 238 -11.92 -3.28 21.68
C SER A 238 -10.74 -3.19 20.70
N PRO A 239 -10.47 -2.04 20.07
CA PRO A 239 -9.36 -1.91 19.16
C PRO A 239 -8.03 -1.89 19.90
N SER A 240 -7.07 -2.64 19.35
CA SER A 240 -5.70 -2.77 19.83
C SER A 240 -4.84 -1.55 19.48
N VAL A 241 -5.21 -0.82 18.41
CA VAL A 241 -4.59 0.46 18.04
C VAL A 241 -5.68 1.48 17.73
N ARG A 242 -5.49 2.72 18.19
CA ARG A 242 -6.23 3.91 17.75
C ARG A 242 -5.25 4.94 17.24
N CYS A 243 -5.54 5.53 16.08
CA CYS A 243 -4.77 6.62 15.50
C CYS A 243 -5.70 7.78 15.12
N SER A 244 -5.25 9.01 15.36
CA SER A 244 -5.91 10.21 14.86
C SER A 244 -5.42 10.41 13.41
N MET A 245 -6.36 10.63 12.48
CA MET A 245 -6.07 10.74 11.04
C MET A 245 -6.43 12.14 10.52
N LYS A 246 -6.22 13.18 11.34
CA LYS A 246 -6.46 14.55 10.89
C LYS A 246 -5.41 14.96 9.85
N PRO A 247 -5.76 15.83 8.89
CA PRO A 247 -4.82 16.34 7.90
C PRO A 247 -3.87 17.38 8.53
N ASP A 248 -2.98 16.92 9.42
CA ASP A 248 -1.93 17.73 10.03
C ASP A 248 -0.61 16.98 10.17
N LYS A 249 0.49 17.75 10.26
CA LYS A 249 1.85 17.21 10.36
C LYS A 249 2.05 16.34 11.61
N SER A 250 1.39 16.66 12.73
CA SER A 250 1.59 15.95 14.00
C SER A 250 0.95 14.57 13.96
N ASP A 251 -0.29 14.49 13.48
CA ASP A 251 -0.99 13.22 13.29
C ASP A 251 -0.36 12.40 12.13
N TYR A 252 0.17 13.03 11.08
CA TYR A 252 0.93 12.37 10.00
C TYR A 252 2.25 11.75 10.49
N ASP A 253 3.09 12.52 11.18
CA ASP A 253 4.36 12.03 11.73
C ASP A 253 4.13 10.91 12.76
N ASN A 254 3.04 10.99 13.53
CA ASN A 254 2.61 9.95 14.46
C ASN A 254 2.15 8.69 13.71
N PHE A 255 1.31 8.81 12.66
CA PHE A 255 0.86 7.68 11.84
C PHE A 255 2.04 6.92 11.22
N LEU A 256 2.97 7.63 10.58
CA LEU A 256 4.20 7.05 10.03
C LEU A 256 5.02 6.33 11.10
N SER A 257 5.28 6.99 12.23
CA SER A 257 6.08 6.42 13.32
C SER A 257 5.38 5.25 14.04
N ARG A 258 4.05 5.20 14.02
CA ARG A 258 3.24 4.18 14.70
C ARG A 258 3.23 2.85 13.94
N PHE A 259 3.35 2.91 12.62
CA PHE A 259 3.25 1.76 11.72
C PHE A 259 4.54 1.50 10.91
N ASN A 260 5.62 2.25 11.19
CA ASN A 260 6.92 2.16 10.50
C ASN A 260 6.80 2.27 8.97
N LEU A 261 6.07 3.30 8.52
CA LEU A 261 5.74 3.54 7.11
C LEU A 261 6.73 4.49 6.43
N ASP A 262 6.86 4.35 5.12
CA ASP A 262 7.73 5.17 4.29
C ASP A 262 7.19 6.59 4.07
N ARG A 263 8.11 7.55 3.92
CA ARG A 263 7.78 8.96 3.70
C ARG A 263 7.71 9.31 2.22
N SER A 264 6.51 9.53 1.72
CA SER A 264 6.30 10.30 0.48
C SER A 264 6.87 11.72 0.62
N GLU A 265 7.69 12.13 -0.37
CA GLU A 265 8.23 13.50 -0.46
C GLU A 265 7.09 14.52 -0.56
N LEU A 266 6.09 14.24 -1.41
CA LEU A 266 4.93 15.11 -1.62
C LEU A 266 4.13 15.33 -0.33
N MET A 267 3.87 14.25 0.43
CA MET A 267 3.16 14.36 1.72
C MET A 267 4.03 15.07 2.78
N THR A 268 5.36 14.93 2.72
CA THR A 268 6.29 15.67 3.59
C THR A 268 6.29 17.17 3.29
N ASP A 269 6.20 17.57 2.01
CA ASP A 269 6.12 18.97 1.57
C ASP A 269 4.77 19.62 1.94
N ILE A 270 3.68 18.86 1.83
CA ILE A 270 2.37 19.29 2.33
C ILE A 270 2.38 19.42 3.87
N ALA A 271 3.01 18.50 4.59
CA ALA A 271 3.16 18.59 6.05
C ALA A 271 4.00 19.81 6.47
N ARG A 272 5.05 20.17 5.71
CA ARG A 272 5.82 21.41 5.92
C ARG A 272 4.97 22.67 5.73
N LEU A 273 4.11 22.70 4.71
CA LEU A 273 3.15 23.79 4.53
C LEU A 273 2.14 23.88 5.68
N ASP A 274 1.66 22.76 6.21
CA ASP A 274 0.80 22.72 7.40
C ASP A 274 1.47 23.33 8.64
N GLU A 275 2.75 22.99 8.87
CA GLU A 275 3.55 23.56 9.96
C GLU A 275 3.67 25.09 9.82
N ILE A 276 3.95 25.59 8.61
CA ILE A 276 4.03 27.03 8.34
C ILE A 276 2.66 27.70 8.47
N TYR A 277 1.58 27.08 8.01
CA TYR A 277 0.21 27.62 8.14
C TYR A 277 -0.23 27.76 9.60
N LYS A 278 0.04 26.74 10.44
CA LYS A 278 -0.35 26.76 11.85
C LYS A 278 0.55 27.65 12.70
N ASN A 279 1.87 27.48 12.58
CA ASN A 279 2.83 28.09 13.51
C ASN A 279 3.43 29.38 12.95
N GLY A 280 3.76 29.39 11.66
CA GLY A 280 4.49 30.44 10.96
C GLY A 280 5.85 29.93 10.48
N ILE A 281 6.68 30.81 9.94
CA ILE A 281 8.08 30.50 9.63
C ILE A 281 8.85 30.42 10.95
N ASP A 282 9.36 29.24 11.27
CA ASP A 282 10.42 29.06 12.26
C ASP A 282 11.74 29.64 11.70
N ILE A 283 12.26 30.67 12.36
CA ILE A 283 13.51 31.35 11.99
C ILE A 283 14.76 30.65 12.56
N SER A 284 14.59 29.58 13.34
CA SER A 284 15.70 28.79 13.89
C SER A 284 16.10 27.60 13.01
N LYS A 285 15.23 27.21 12.06
CA LYS A 285 15.48 26.15 11.07
C LYS A 285 16.13 26.75 9.81
N PRO A 286 17.41 26.45 9.51
CA PRO A 286 18.12 27.02 8.37
C PRO A 286 17.76 26.27 7.08
N GLY A 287 16.82 26.84 6.31
CA GLY A 287 16.28 26.21 5.11
C GLY A 287 15.21 25.17 5.44
N TYR A 288 14.27 25.00 4.52
CA TYR A 288 13.15 24.07 4.64
C TYR A 288 13.32 22.85 3.74
N GLY A 289 14.05 22.97 2.63
CA GLY A 289 14.42 21.87 1.72
C GLY A 289 13.21 21.26 1.01
N PHE A 290 12.35 22.09 0.44
CA PHE A 290 11.03 21.70 -0.06
C PHE A 290 10.57 22.54 -1.26
N ILE A 291 9.67 22.01 -2.09
CA ILE A 291 9.34 22.55 -3.43
C ILE A 291 8.82 24.00 -3.40
N HIS A 292 8.19 24.43 -2.30
CA HIS A 292 7.63 25.76 -2.13
C HIS A 292 8.55 26.77 -1.41
N GLU A 293 9.79 26.41 -1.06
CA GLU A 293 10.70 27.24 -0.24
C GLU A 293 10.88 28.68 -0.75
N ASN A 294 10.99 28.87 -2.06
CA ASN A 294 11.11 30.18 -2.71
C ASN A 294 9.90 31.10 -2.45
N SER A 295 8.74 30.56 -2.06
CA SER A 295 7.55 31.33 -1.66
C SER A 295 7.71 32.01 -0.29
N PHE A 296 8.65 31.53 0.53
CA PHE A 296 8.86 31.94 1.92
C PHE A 296 10.22 32.60 2.16
N GLU A 297 11.21 32.32 1.32
CA GLU A 297 12.60 32.84 1.39
C GLU A 297 12.65 34.36 1.69
N LYS A 298 11.96 35.20 0.89
CA LYS A 298 11.95 36.67 1.06
C LYS A 298 11.14 37.18 2.28
N ILE A 299 10.43 36.30 2.98
CA ILE A 299 9.80 36.55 4.29
C ILE A 299 10.76 36.13 5.41
N LEU A 300 11.38 34.95 5.30
CA LEU A 300 12.43 34.44 6.20
C LEU A 300 13.63 35.40 6.27
N ASP A 301 14.11 35.90 5.13
CA ASP A 301 15.13 36.95 5.02
C ASP A 301 14.81 38.10 5.98
N LYS A 302 13.60 38.66 5.85
CA LYS A 302 13.14 39.82 6.63
C LYS A 302 13.04 39.47 8.11
N LEU A 303 12.35 38.38 8.46
CA LEU A 303 12.18 37.94 9.85
C LEU A 303 13.52 37.68 10.57
N THR A 304 14.57 37.32 9.82
CA THR A 304 15.93 37.09 10.36
C THR A 304 16.67 38.39 10.72
N HIS A 305 16.24 39.55 10.21
CA HIS A 305 16.93 40.84 10.45
C HIS A 305 16.97 41.22 11.94
N SER A 306 18.13 41.69 12.40
CA SER A 306 18.40 41.96 13.82
C SER A 306 17.47 42.99 14.47
N TYR A 307 16.95 43.96 13.71
CA TYR A 307 16.02 44.97 14.25
C TYR A 307 14.64 44.38 14.58
N LEU A 308 14.15 43.40 13.81
CA LEU A 308 12.86 42.73 14.05
C LEU A 308 12.83 41.88 15.34
N LYS A 309 13.99 41.70 15.99
CA LYS A 309 14.11 41.08 17.33
C LYS A 309 13.82 42.06 18.48
N LYS A 310 13.58 43.35 18.20
CA LYS A 310 13.11 44.34 19.17
C LYS A 310 11.58 44.33 19.28
N SER A 311 11.05 44.51 20.49
CA SER A 311 9.61 44.64 20.76
C SER A 311 8.93 45.75 19.97
N GLU A 312 9.62 46.87 19.72
CA GLU A 312 9.17 48.01 18.90
C GLU A 312 8.71 47.60 17.48
N HIS A 313 9.19 46.47 16.96
CA HIS A 313 8.89 45.99 15.62
C HIS A 313 8.01 44.71 15.60
N SER A 314 7.46 44.27 16.74
CA SER A 314 6.60 43.07 16.78
C SER A 314 5.42 43.12 15.79
N PRO A 315 4.71 44.27 15.58
CA PRO A 315 3.60 44.32 14.62
C PRO A 315 4.02 44.03 13.17
N LEU A 316 5.26 44.34 12.79
CA LEU A 316 5.80 43.99 11.46
C LEU A 316 6.22 42.52 11.40
N SER A 317 6.77 41.97 12.47
CA SER A 317 7.08 40.54 12.58
C SER A 317 5.80 39.70 12.51
N GLU A 318 4.75 40.09 13.24
CA GLU A 318 3.43 39.48 13.23
C GLU A 318 2.76 39.57 11.85
N ALA A 319 2.86 40.71 11.16
CA ALA A 319 2.36 40.86 9.79
C ALA A 319 3.11 39.98 8.78
N LEU A 320 4.43 39.85 8.90
CA LEU A 320 5.25 38.95 8.07
C LEU A 320 4.92 37.47 8.34
N GLN A 321 4.79 37.08 9.62
CA GLN A 321 4.38 35.74 10.01
C GLN A 321 2.96 35.41 9.50
N LYS A 322 2.01 36.34 9.63
CA LYS A 322 0.68 36.18 9.05
C LYS A 322 0.75 36.02 7.52
N THR A 323 1.56 36.84 6.84
CA THR A 323 1.76 36.72 5.38
C THR A 323 2.23 35.33 4.98
N ALA A 324 3.15 34.72 5.74
CA ALA A 324 3.57 33.33 5.51
C ALA A 324 2.44 32.32 5.72
N LYS A 325 1.61 32.48 6.77
CA LYS A 325 0.43 31.63 7.00
C LYS A 325 -0.58 31.74 5.86
N ASP A 326 -0.90 32.96 5.44
CA ASP A 326 -1.83 33.23 4.33
C ASP A 326 -1.30 32.62 3.01
N VAL A 327 0.02 32.68 2.75
CA VAL A 327 0.65 32.03 1.58
C VAL A 327 0.61 30.50 1.67
N ALA A 328 0.95 29.91 2.81
CA ALA A 328 0.91 28.45 2.99
C ALA A 328 -0.52 27.89 2.86
N GLY A 329 -1.50 28.55 3.50
CA GLY A 329 -2.92 28.20 3.38
C GLY A 329 -3.43 28.28 1.94
N ARG A 330 -3.00 29.30 1.19
CA ARG A 330 -3.29 29.40 -0.25
C ARG A 330 -2.76 28.21 -1.04
N ILE A 331 -1.50 27.80 -0.82
CA ILE A 331 -0.89 26.67 -1.55
C ILE A 331 -1.62 25.36 -1.21
N LEU A 332 -1.81 25.06 0.08
CA LEU A 332 -2.54 23.89 0.58
C LEU A 332 -3.94 23.77 -0.05
N GLN A 333 -4.64 24.90 -0.20
CA GLN A 333 -5.98 24.94 -0.78
C GLN A 333 -5.99 24.89 -2.31
N THR A 334 -5.15 25.69 -2.99
CA THR A 334 -5.30 25.97 -4.44
C THR A 334 -4.43 25.09 -5.33
N GLU A 335 -3.33 24.55 -4.80
CA GLU A 335 -2.36 23.74 -5.55
C GLU A 335 -2.47 22.25 -5.17
N TYR A 336 -2.73 21.95 -3.89
CA TYR A 336 -2.87 20.57 -3.39
C TYR A 336 -4.30 20.15 -3.01
N ASN A 337 -5.25 21.08 -2.86
CA ASN A 337 -6.65 20.79 -2.48
C ASN A 337 -6.78 19.90 -1.22
N VAL A 338 -5.95 20.17 -0.22
CA VAL A 338 -5.81 19.35 1.01
C VAL A 338 -7.14 19.28 1.76
N ARG A 339 -7.52 18.07 2.20
CA ARG A 339 -8.72 17.87 3.03
C ARG A 339 -8.63 18.70 4.31
N GLY A 340 -9.71 19.37 4.73
CA GLY A 340 -9.71 20.29 5.87
C GLY A 340 -9.30 21.74 5.55
N TYR A 341 -8.81 22.02 4.33
CA TYR A 341 -8.44 23.37 3.86
C TYR A 341 -9.45 23.96 2.86
N GLU A 342 -10.66 23.39 2.78
CA GLU A 342 -11.67 23.76 1.80
C GLU A 342 -12.08 25.24 1.91
N PRO A 343 -12.24 25.97 0.78
CA PRO A 343 -12.64 27.36 0.81
C PRO A 343 -14.01 27.52 1.47
N SER A 344 -14.11 28.55 2.30
CA SER A 344 -15.26 28.88 3.11
C SER A 344 -16.47 29.21 2.23
N ASN A 345 -17.68 29.03 2.77
CA ASN A 345 -18.91 29.20 1.98
C ASN A 345 -19.13 30.60 1.36
N PRO A 346 -18.56 31.72 1.89
CA PRO A 346 -18.52 32.99 1.17
C PRO A 346 -17.74 32.93 -0.16
N GLU A 347 -16.53 32.37 -0.16
CA GLU A 347 -15.60 32.39 -1.31
C GLU A 347 -16.18 31.60 -2.49
N LYS A 348 -16.85 30.47 -2.21
CA LYS A 348 -17.60 29.68 -3.20
C LYS A 348 -18.76 30.46 -3.87
N LYS A 349 -19.26 31.53 -3.25
CA LYS A 349 -20.24 32.45 -3.88
C LYS A 349 -19.57 33.53 -4.71
N GLU A 350 -18.37 33.97 -4.34
CA GLU A 350 -17.65 35.02 -5.07
C GLU A 350 -16.98 34.47 -6.33
N ALA A 351 -16.32 33.32 -6.26
CA ALA A 351 -15.81 32.61 -7.45
C ALA A 351 -16.93 32.33 -8.47
N LYS A 352 -18.13 31.94 -8.01
CA LYS A 352 -19.32 31.76 -8.87
C LYS A 352 -19.91 33.08 -9.42
N LYS A 353 -19.72 34.22 -8.74
CA LYS A 353 -20.04 35.56 -9.29
C LYS A 353 -19.03 35.97 -10.36
N GLU A 354 -17.74 35.74 -10.14
CA GLU A 354 -16.68 36.11 -11.09
C GLU A 354 -16.72 35.28 -12.37
N ALA A 355 -16.94 33.96 -12.26
CA ALA A 355 -17.18 33.10 -13.43
C ALA A 355 -18.36 33.60 -14.27
N ARG A 356 -19.47 34.01 -13.63
CA ARG A 356 -20.63 34.61 -14.29
C ARG A 356 -20.37 35.99 -14.90
N LYS A 357 -19.48 36.81 -14.31
CA LYS A 357 -19.03 38.07 -14.92
C LYS A 357 -18.19 37.82 -16.19
N LYS A 358 -17.30 36.84 -16.15
CA LYS A 358 -16.45 36.47 -17.31
C LYS A 358 -17.28 35.87 -18.45
N SER A 359 -18.26 35.00 -18.17
CA SER A 359 -19.15 34.44 -19.20
C SER A 359 -20.21 35.43 -19.73
N GLY A 360 -20.50 36.52 -19.01
CA GLY A 360 -21.50 37.52 -19.41
C GLY A 360 -21.02 38.56 -20.43
N SER A 361 -19.75 38.50 -20.85
CA SER A 361 -19.09 39.56 -21.64
C SER A 361 -18.68 39.10 -23.05
N ILE A 362 -19.56 38.37 -23.73
CA ILE A 362 -19.50 38.19 -25.19
C ILE A 362 -20.73 38.84 -25.80
N LYS A 363 -20.52 39.93 -26.52
CA LYS A 363 -21.48 40.54 -27.44
C LYS A 363 -20.87 40.60 -28.83
N LEU A 364 -21.41 39.80 -29.73
CA LEU A 364 -21.43 39.98 -31.18
C LEU A 364 -22.78 39.44 -31.66
#